data_AF-A0A7R9QZL3-F1
#
_entry.id   AF-A0A7R9QZL3-F1
#
_cell.length_a   1.000
_cell.length_b   1.000
_cell.length_c   1.000
_cell.angle_alpha   90.00
_cell.angle_beta   90.00
_cell.angle_gamma   90.00
#
_symmetry.space_group_name_H-M   'P 1'
#
loop_
_entity.id
_entity.type
_entity.pdbx_description
1 polymer ?
#
loop_
_entity_poly.entity_id
_entity_poly.type
_entity_poly.pdbx_seq_one_letter_code
_entity_poly.pdbx_strand_id
1 'polypeptide(L)'
;MLDIYDTNMSLLRIGPFNYRPMRGVDLWLSQSDEFILQHLSTSPEVEPPGFVDDAKATLKFIQQHPFPGVTIFPDNRPRYYRKDDLTGQWVPICY
;
A
#
# COMPACT_ATOMS: atom_id res chain seq x y z
N MET A 1 5.29 -12.07 -7.11
CA MET A 1 3.83 -11.93 -7.17
C MET A 1 3.25 -12.61 -5.93
N LEU A 2 2.30 -11.99 -5.24
CA LEU A 2 1.70 -12.50 -3.99
C LEU A 2 0.25 -12.90 -4.26
N ASP A 3 -0.16 -14.04 -3.72
CA ASP A 3 -1.57 -14.41 -3.70
C ASP A 3 -2.25 -13.77 -2.49
N ILE A 4 -3.32 -13.02 -2.75
CA ILE A 4 -4.01 -12.19 -1.77
C ILE A 4 -5.48 -12.61 -1.57
N TYR A 5 -6.02 -13.54 -2.35
CA TYR A 5 -7.44 -13.89 -2.28
C TYR A 5 -7.65 -15.40 -2.19
N ASP A 6 -8.22 -15.84 -1.07
CA ASP A 6 -8.65 -17.22 -0.87
C ASP A 6 -10.06 -17.41 -1.43
N THR A 7 -10.17 -18.12 -2.55
CA THR A 7 -11.44 -18.42 -3.21
C THR A 7 -12.31 -19.42 -2.45
N ASN A 8 -11.71 -20.34 -1.70
CA ASN A 8 -12.45 -21.34 -0.92
C ASN A 8 -13.15 -20.69 0.27
N MET A 9 -12.48 -19.74 0.91
CA MET A 9 -13.02 -19.00 2.06
C MET A 9 -13.71 -17.70 1.67
N SER A 10 -13.57 -17.26 0.41
CA SER A 10 -13.99 -15.94 -0.07
C SER A 10 -13.43 -14.79 0.77
N LEU A 11 -12.12 -14.87 1.08
CA LEU A 11 -11.42 -13.93 1.94
C LEU A 11 -10.27 -13.25 1.21
N LEU A 12 -10.18 -11.94 1.36
CA LEU A 12 -9.00 -11.18 0.99
C LEU A 12 -8.04 -11.17 2.19
N ARG A 13 -6.82 -11.68 1.98
CA ARG A 13 -5.74 -11.72 2.96
C ARG A 13 -4.64 -10.75 2.55
N ILE A 14 -4.44 -9.72 3.37
CA ILE A 14 -3.37 -8.74 3.19
C ILE A 14 -2.33 -8.94 4.29
N GLY A 15 -1.11 -9.29 3.88
CA GLY A 15 0.05 -9.30 4.77
C GLY A 15 0.24 -10.58 5.62
N PRO A 16 1.08 -10.50 6.67
CA PRO A 16 1.93 -9.36 7.01
C PRO A 16 3.00 -9.10 5.93
N PHE A 17 3.41 -7.85 5.75
CA PHE A 17 4.61 -7.53 4.97
C PHE A 17 5.57 -6.69 5.81
N ASN A 18 6.86 -6.81 5.47
CA ASN A 18 7.93 -6.07 6.09
C ASN A 18 8.86 -5.51 5.00
N TYR A 19 9.33 -4.29 5.20
CA TYR A 19 10.39 -3.68 4.40
C TYR A 19 11.39 -3.01 5.32
N ARG A 20 12.59 -2.72 4.78
CA ARG A 20 13.57 -1.88 5.47
C ARG A 20 13.14 -0.42 5.33
N PRO A 21 13.32 0.42 6.38
CA PRO A 21 13.04 1.84 6.28
C PRO A 21 13.71 2.46 5.06
N MET A 22 12.93 3.14 4.22
CA MET A 22 13.46 3.80 3.03
C MET A 22 14.28 5.01 3.44
N ARG A 23 15.58 5.01 3.13
CA ARG A 23 16.45 6.16 3.36
C ARG A 23 16.09 7.27 2.38
N GLY A 24 15.96 8.50 2.87
CA GLY A 24 15.71 9.67 2.03
C GLY A 24 14.26 9.80 1.55
N VAL A 25 13.28 9.16 2.20
CA VAL A 25 11.86 9.36 1.88
C VAL A 25 11.45 10.84 1.98
N ASP A 26 12.00 11.57 2.95
CA ASP A 26 11.81 13.02 3.10
C ASP A 26 12.34 13.80 1.89
N LEU A 27 13.47 13.37 1.33
CA LEU A 27 14.05 14.01 0.15
C LEU A 27 13.16 13.79 -1.08
N TRP A 28 12.59 12.61 -1.25
CA TRP A 28 11.64 12.33 -2.32
C TRP A 28 10.36 13.15 -2.17
N LEU A 29 9.85 13.26 -0.94
CA LEU A 29 8.65 14.06 -0.63
C LEU A 29 8.86 15.57 -0.83
N SER A 30 10.11 16.05 -0.80
CA SER A 30 10.43 17.46 -1.06
C SER A 30 10.61 17.79 -2.55
N GLN A 31 10.58 16.79 -3.45
CA GLN A 31 10.76 17.02 -4.89
C GLN A 31 9.48 17.54 -5.56
N SER A 32 9.64 18.14 -6.74
CA SER A 32 8.52 18.54 -7.58
C SER A 32 7.78 17.35 -8.18
N ASP A 33 6.54 17.58 -8.56
CA ASP A 33 5.65 16.60 -9.17
C ASP A 33 6.22 16.02 -10.47
N GLU A 34 6.81 16.90 -11.29
CA GLU A 34 7.52 16.52 -12.52
C GLU A 34 8.71 15.60 -12.23
N PHE A 35 9.48 15.89 -11.17
CA PHE A 35 10.61 15.05 -10.79
C PHE A 35 10.17 13.66 -10.33
N ILE A 36 9.10 13.61 -9.53
CA ILE A 36 8.52 12.35 -9.04
C ILE A 36 7.99 11.52 -10.21
N LEU A 37 7.24 12.15 -11.13
CA LEU A 37 6.72 11.49 -12.31
C LEU A 37 7.87 10.89 -13.14
N GLN A 38 8.91 11.67 -13.44
CA GLN A 38 10.02 11.23 -14.27
C GLN A 38 10.88 10.10 -13.65
N HIS A 39 10.98 10.04 -12.33
CA HIS A 39 11.89 9.09 -11.66
C HIS A 39 11.19 7.90 -11.01
N LEU A 40 9.88 7.98 -10.71
CA LEU A 40 9.11 6.89 -10.10
C LEU A 40 8.13 6.21 -11.06
N SER A 41 7.82 6.82 -12.22
CA SER A 41 7.07 6.15 -13.29
C SER A 41 8.01 5.38 -14.21
N THR A 42 7.52 4.27 -14.77
CA THR A 42 8.18 3.58 -15.89
C THR A 42 7.87 4.22 -17.25
N SER A 43 6.79 5.02 -17.33
CA SER A 43 6.27 5.62 -18.56
C SER A 43 5.68 7.03 -18.30
N PRO A 44 6.52 8.06 -18.01
CA PRO A 44 6.07 9.37 -17.55
C PRO A 44 5.04 10.08 -18.44
N GLU A 45 5.05 9.80 -19.75
CA GLU A 45 4.19 10.47 -20.74
C GLU A 45 2.74 9.95 -20.78
N VAL A 46 2.48 8.78 -20.18
CA VAL A 46 1.18 8.08 -20.29
C VAL A 46 0.58 7.68 -18.94
N GLU A 47 1.15 8.17 -17.84
CA GLU A 47 0.60 7.94 -16.51
C GLU A 47 -0.77 8.63 -16.33
N PRO A 48 -1.65 8.07 -15.50
CA PRO A 48 -2.91 8.70 -15.19
C PRO A 48 -2.71 10.01 -14.40
N PRO A 49 -3.67 10.94 -14.45
CA PRO A 49 -3.54 12.26 -13.83
C PRO A 49 -3.33 12.26 -12.31
N GLY A 50 -3.64 11.17 -11.61
CA GLY A 50 -3.45 11.02 -10.15
C GLY A 50 -2.17 10.30 -9.74
N PHE A 51 -1.31 9.89 -10.68
CA PHE A 51 -0.15 9.05 -10.37
C PHE A 51 0.80 9.68 -9.33
N VAL A 52 1.10 10.96 -9.48
CA VAL A 52 2.03 11.66 -8.58
C VAL A 52 1.44 11.78 -7.16
N ASP A 53 0.14 12.03 -7.05
CA ASP A 53 -0.55 12.08 -5.76
C ASP A 53 -0.52 10.71 -5.07
N ASP A 54 -0.80 9.63 -5.81
CA ASP A 54 -0.74 8.26 -5.32
C ASP A 54 0.68 7.87 -4.90
N ALA A 55 1.69 8.28 -5.67
CA ALA A 55 3.10 8.04 -5.36
C ALA A 55 3.51 8.78 -4.07
N LYS A 56 3.15 10.06 -3.93
CA LYS A 56 3.42 10.85 -2.72
C LYS A 56 2.68 10.28 -1.51
N ALA A 57 1.42 9.86 -1.66
CA ALA A 57 0.66 9.21 -0.59
C ALA A 57 1.34 7.90 -0.15
N THR A 58 1.85 7.11 -1.10
CA THR A 58 2.60 5.89 -0.82
C THR A 58 3.91 6.19 -0.08
N LEU A 59 4.68 7.20 -0.52
CA LEU A 59 5.91 7.63 0.17
C LEU A 59 5.63 8.12 1.59
N LYS A 60 4.57 8.91 1.81
CA LYS A 60 4.13 9.32 3.15
C LYS A 60 3.76 8.13 4.02
N PHE A 61 3.07 7.14 3.47
CA PHE A 61 2.75 5.92 4.19
C PHE A 61 4.01 5.16 4.63
N ILE A 62 5.01 5.06 3.76
CA ILE A 62 6.31 4.44 4.07
C ILE A 62 7.06 5.22 5.15
N GLN A 63 7.03 6.55 5.09
CA GLN A 63 7.63 7.43 6.10
C GLN A 63 6.99 7.24 7.48
N GLN A 64 5.66 7.15 7.55
CA GLN A 64 4.91 6.99 8.80
C GLN A 64 5.02 5.57 9.39
N HIS A 65 5.30 4.57 8.56
CA HIS A 65 5.32 3.16 8.93
C HIS A 65 6.65 2.48 8.55
N PRO A 66 7.81 2.92 9.10
CA PRO A 66 9.11 2.37 8.73
C PRO A 66 9.25 0.87 9.05
N PHE A 67 8.42 0.36 9.97
CA PHE A 67 8.34 -1.06 10.34
C PHE A 67 6.88 -1.53 10.29
N PRO A 68 6.33 -1.82 9.09
CA PRO A 68 4.91 -2.12 8.93
C PRO A 68 4.47 -3.40 9.63
N GLY A 69 5.37 -4.39 9.82
CA GLY A 69 5.08 -5.58 10.62
C GLY A 69 4.86 -5.31 12.11
N VAL A 70 5.12 -4.09 12.59
CA VAL A 70 4.81 -3.66 13.96
C VAL A 70 3.70 -2.62 13.96
N THR A 71 3.73 -1.65 13.04
CA THR A 71 2.78 -0.53 13.04
C THR A 71 1.46 -0.83 12.32
N ILE A 72 1.49 -1.68 11.29
CA ILE A 72 0.33 -2.01 10.45
C ILE A 72 -0.21 -3.41 10.75
N PHE A 73 0.67 -4.37 11.04
CA PHE A 73 0.30 -5.75 11.31
C PHE A 73 0.63 -6.12 12.77
N PRO A 74 -0.25 -5.80 13.74
CA PRO A 74 -0.01 -6.18 15.13
C PRO A 74 0.18 -7.70 15.23
N ASP A 75 1.11 -8.13 16.08
CA ASP A 75 1.55 -9.53 16.23
C ASP A 75 2.02 -10.19 14.93
N ASN A 76 2.41 -9.41 13.92
CA ASN A 76 2.77 -9.88 12.58
C ASN A 76 1.66 -10.74 11.96
N ARG A 77 0.38 -10.41 12.25
CA ARG A 77 -0.78 -11.13 11.71
C ARG A 77 -1.29 -10.50 10.42
N PRO A 78 -1.74 -11.31 9.44
CA PRO A 78 -2.45 -10.79 8.27
C PRO A 78 -3.72 -10.04 8.68
N ARG A 79 -4.11 -9.07 7.88
CA ARG A 79 -5.44 -8.48 7.90
C ARG A 79 -6.33 -9.24 6.93
N TYR A 80 -7.50 -9.64 7.39
CA TYR A 80 -8.47 -10.36 6.59
C TYR A 80 -9.67 -9.46 6.30
N TYR A 81 -10.23 -9.59 5.11
CA TYR A 81 -11.43 -8.90 4.69
C TYR A 81 -12.37 -9.86 3.98
N ARG A 82 -13.68 -9.62 4.12
CA ARG A 82 -14.74 -10.34 3.41
C ARG A 82 -15.65 -9.33 2.72
N LYS A 83 -16.33 -9.74 1.65
CA LYS A 83 -17.41 -8.93 1.10
C LYS A 83 -18.65 -9.04 1.97
N ASP A 84 -19.22 -7.89 2.30
CA ASP A 84 -20.54 -7.80 2.92
C ASP A 84 -21.63 -8.22 1.93
N ASP A 85 -22.55 -9.09 2.35
CA ASP A 85 -23.59 -9.65 1.46
C ASP A 85 -24.64 -8.62 1.01
N LEU A 86 -24.87 -7.57 1.79
CA LEU A 86 -25.88 -6.55 1.49
C LEU A 86 -25.34 -5.43 0.59
N THR A 87 -24.13 -4.95 0.87
CA THR A 87 -23.52 -3.79 0.20
C THR A 87 -22.44 -4.18 -0.82
N GLY A 88 -21.91 -5.41 -0.76
CA GLY A 88 -20.80 -5.87 -1.58
C GLY A 88 -19.44 -5.26 -1.21
N GLN A 89 -19.36 -4.43 -0.16
CA GLN A 89 -18.14 -3.75 0.26
C GLN A 89 -17.21 -4.68 1.04
N TRP A 90 -15.91 -4.41 0.99
CA TRP A 90 -14.92 -5.14 1.80
C TRP A 90 -14.97 -4.67 3.25
N VAL A 91 -15.32 -5.57 4.16
CA VAL A 91 -15.34 -5.34 5.60
C VAL A 91 -14.20 -6.11 6.27
N PRO A 92 -13.46 -5.49 7.22
CA PRO A 92 -12.41 -6.18 7.96
C PRO A 92 -13.02 -7.25 8.87
N ILE A 93 -12.34 -8.39 8.98
CA ILE A 93 -12.68 -9.43 9.95
C ILE A 93 -11.56 -9.56 10.99
N CYS A 94 -11.94 -9.52 12.26
CA CYS A 94 -11.02 -9.78 13.37
C CYS A 94 -11.07 -11.27 13.72
N TYR A 95 -9.90 -11.90 13.80
CA TYR A 95 -9.71 -13.25 14.35
C TYR A 95 -8.99 -13.18 15.70
#